data_AF-A0A5C7K1H5-F1
#
_entry.id   AF-A0A5C7K1H5-F1
#
_cell.length_a   1.000
_cell.length_b   1.000
_cell.length_c   1.000
_cell.angle_alpha   90.00
_cell.angle_beta   90.00
_cell.angle_gamma   90.00
#
_symmetry.space_group_name_H-M   'P 1'
#
loop_
_entity.id
_entity.type
_entity.pdbx_description
1 polymer ?
#
loop_
_entity_poly.entity_id
_entity_poly.type
_entity_poly.pdbx_seq_one_letter_code
_entity_poly.pdbx_strand_id
1 'polypeptide(L)'
;MTPLPYALLDRICDLGAALDEQQVAALAELLRHAHGDSARDGMARHARMLLQGEVLGMFDILVDTWTLLAPQTSGAEIGAALIAAGVQARRRDRPAAR
;
A
#
# COMPACT_ATOMS: atom_id res chain seq x y z
N MET A 1 -14.01 -0.46 13.34
CA MET A 1 -13.29 -0.14 12.10
C MET A 1 -13.57 1.31 11.77
N THR A 2 -12.54 2.14 11.76
CA THR A 2 -12.63 3.54 11.31
C THR A 2 -12.42 3.55 9.81
N PRO A 3 -13.27 4.24 9.01
CA PRO A 3 -13.06 4.32 7.57
C PRO A 3 -11.73 5.01 7.26
N LEU A 4 -11.02 4.52 6.24
CA LEU A 4 -9.78 5.13 5.78
C LEU A 4 -10.07 6.52 5.18
N PRO A 5 -9.26 7.55 5.48
CA PRO A 5 -9.36 8.85 4.83
C PRO A 5 -9.27 8.70 3.30
N TYR A 6 -10.08 9.47 2.57
CA TYR A 6 -10.13 9.36 1.10
C TYR A 6 -8.76 9.58 0.44
N ALA A 7 -7.98 10.56 0.92
CA ALA A 7 -6.63 10.80 0.42
C ALA A 7 -5.70 9.58 0.61
N LEU A 8 -5.84 8.84 1.71
CA LEU A 8 -5.06 7.64 1.95
C LEU A 8 -5.52 6.49 1.03
N LEU A 9 -6.82 6.34 0.83
CA LEU A 9 -7.37 5.37 -0.13
C LEU A 9 -6.89 5.65 -1.55
N ASP A 10 -6.85 6.92 -1.96
CA ASP A 10 -6.37 7.33 -3.29
C ASP A 10 -4.91 6.90 -3.51
N ARG A 11 -4.03 7.15 -2.53
CA ARG A 11 -2.63 6.69 -2.57
C ARG A 11 -2.49 5.18 -2.60
N ILE A 12 -3.34 4.46 -1.86
CA ILE A 12 -3.37 2.99 -1.88
C ILE A 12 -3.78 2.47 -3.27
N CYS A 13 -4.78 3.11 -3.90
CA CYS A 13 -5.23 2.77 -5.24
C CYS A 13 -4.17 3.04 -6.30
N ASP A 14 -3.56 4.24 -6.28
CA ASP A 14 -2.47 4.62 -7.19
C ASP A 14 -1.30 3.64 -7.08
N LEU A 15 -0.84 3.37 -5.86
CA LEU A 15 0.27 2.43 -5.63
C LEU A 15 -0.11 1.01 -6.06
N GLY A 16 -1.32 0.55 -5.71
CA GLY A 16 -1.78 -0.78 -6.08
C GLY A 16 -1.87 -0.99 -7.59
N ALA A 17 -2.19 0.05 -8.36
CA ALA A 17 -2.21 0.00 -9.82
C ALA A 17 -0.82 -0.02 -10.45
N ALA A 18 0.19 0.55 -9.77
CA ALA A 18 1.57 0.60 -10.25
C ALA A 18 2.39 -0.67 -9.95
N LEU A 19 1.89 -1.56 -9.09
CA LEU A 19 2.60 -2.75 -8.62
C LEU A 19 2.15 -4.05 -9.34
N ASP A 20 3.10 -4.96 -9.55
CA ASP A 20 2.79 -6.34 -9.95
C ASP A 20 2.28 -7.21 -8.78
N GLU A 21 2.01 -8.49 -9.01
CA GLU A 21 1.26 -9.32 -8.04
C GLU A 21 2.14 -9.69 -6.87
N GLN A 22 3.38 -9.99 -7.22
CA GLN A 22 4.41 -10.39 -6.30
C GLN A 22 4.80 -9.19 -5.45
N GLN A 23 4.91 -8.00 -6.05
CA GLN A 23 5.19 -6.78 -5.32
C GLN A 23 4.05 -6.40 -4.37
N VAL A 24 2.79 -6.47 -4.81
CA VAL A 24 1.62 -6.23 -3.93
C VAL A 24 1.62 -7.21 -2.76
N ALA A 25 1.81 -8.50 -3.02
CA ALA A 25 1.83 -9.52 -1.97
C ALA A 25 2.99 -9.32 -0.99
N ALA A 26 4.20 -9.05 -1.49
CA ALA A 26 5.38 -8.81 -0.66
C ALA A 26 5.22 -7.57 0.22
N LEU A 27 4.69 -6.47 -0.35
CA LEU A 27 4.50 -5.23 0.39
C LEU A 27 3.37 -5.34 1.41
N ALA A 28 2.28 -6.04 1.08
CA ALA A 28 1.20 -6.30 2.03
C ALA A 28 1.63 -7.19 3.19
N GLU A 29 2.49 -8.18 2.94
CA GLU A 29 3.10 -8.99 4.01
C GLU A 29 3.98 -8.12 4.91
N LEU A 30 4.82 -7.29 4.32
CA LEU A 30 5.68 -6.36 5.04
C LEU A 30 4.86 -5.40 5.94
N LEU A 31 3.78 -4.85 5.40
CA LEU A 31 2.85 -3.97 6.12
C LEU A 31 2.11 -4.68 7.26
N ARG A 32 1.78 -5.97 7.11
CA ARG A 32 1.11 -6.77 8.15
C ARG A 32 1.90 -6.79 9.46
N HIS A 33 3.23 -6.73 9.38
CA HIS A 33 4.11 -6.76 10.56
C HIS A 33 4.39 -5.37 11.17
N ALA A 34 3.95 -4.28 10.54
CA ALA A 34 4.15 -2.92 11.03
C ALA A 34 3.14 -2.56 12.14
N HIS A 35 3.51 -2.81 13.39
CA HIS A 35 2.74 -2.41 14.59
C HIS A 35 3.45 -1.28 15.35
N GLY A 36 2.88 -0.08 15.32
CA GLY A 36 3.42 1.10 15.99
C GLY A 36 4.51 1.83 15.18
N ASP A 37 4.91 3.01 15.67
CA ASP A 37 5.74 3.96 14.91
C ASP A 37 7.14 3.40 14.57
N SER A 38 7.81 2.73 15.52
CA SER A 38 9.14 2.13 15.29
C SER A 38 9.12 0.98 14.28
N ALA A 39 8.00 0.25 14.19
CA ALA A 39 7.82 -0.80 13.19
C ALA A 39 7.55 -0.22 11.80
N ARG A 40 6.92 0.97 11.71
CA ARG A 40 6.69 1.68 10.45
C ARG A 40 8.00 2.10 9.79
N ASP A 41 8.96 2.61 10.55
CA ASP A 41 10.30 2.96 10.03
C ASP A 41 11.09 1.74 9.55
N GLY A 42 11.04 0.67 10.34
CA GLY A 42 11.66 -0.61 9.98
C GLY A 42 11.06 -1.18 8.69
N MET A 43 9.74 -1.10 8.54
CA MET A 43 9.00 -1.48 7.34
C MET A 43 9.39 -0.61 6.14
N ALA A 44 9.38 0.73 6.26
CA ALA A 44 9.74 1.63 5.16
C ALA A 44 11.16 1.36 4.62
N ARG A 45 12.12 1.05 5.50
CA ARG A 45 13.47 0.64 5.08
C ARG A 45 13.48 -0.65 4.27
N HIS A 46 12.69 -1.66 4.63
CA HIS A 46 12.62 -2.90 3.86
C HIS A 46 11.91 -2.69 2.52
N ALA A 47 10.86 -1.86 2.48
CA ALA A 47 10.19 -1.50 1.24
C ALA A 47 11.14 -0.83 0.24
N ARG A 48 12.09 0.00 0.70
CA ARG A 48 13.16 0.59 -0.15
C ARG A 48 14.07 -0.43 -0.81
N MET A 49 14.18 -1.64 -0.28
CA MET A 49 14.94 -2.72 -0.92
C MET A 49 14.12 -3.43 -2.01
N LEU A 50 12.79 -3.38 -1.91
CA LEU A 50 11.85 -4.04 -2.82
C LEU A 50 11.39 -3.13 -3.95
N LEU A 51 11.30 -1.83 -3.70
CA LEU A 51 10.75 -0.83 -4.59
C LEU A 51 11.85 0.09 -5.12
N GLN A 52 11.70 0.55 -6.36
CA GLN A 52 12.63 1.46 -7.01
C GLN A 52 11.87 2.49 -7.86
N GLY A 53 12.54 3.61 -8.17
CA GLY A 53 12.01 4.63 -9.06
C GLY A 53 10.70 5.26 -8.56
N GLU A 54 9.76 5.48 -9.47
CA GLU A 54 8.47 6.13 -9.19
C GLU A 54 7.64 5.40 -8.13
N VAL A 55 7.61 4.07 -8.19
CA VAL A 55 6.87 3.22 -7.25
C VAL A 55 7.37 3.41 -5.81
N LEU A 56 8.68 3.59 -5.62
CA LEU A 56 9.22 3.90 -4.30
C LEU A 56 8.73 5.27 -3.81
N GLY A 57 8.73 6.29 -4.67
CA GLY A 57 8.20 7.61 -4.33
C GLY A 57 6.71 7.58 -3.96
N MET A 58 5.90 6.81 -4.70
CA MET A 58 4.48 6.62 -4.39
C MET A 58 4.28 5.96 -3.02
N PHE A 59 5.13 4.98 -2.70
CA PHE A 59 5.10 4.31 -1.41
C PHE A 59 5.50 5.24 -0.26
N ASP A 60 6.57 6.04 -0.40
CA ASP A 60 6.96 7.01 0.62
C ASP A 60 5.81 8.01 0.88
N ILE A 61 5.15 8.52 -0.17
CA ILE A 61 3.97 9.40 -0.04
C ILE A 61 2.81 8.70 0.68
N LEU A 62 2.57 7.42 0.42
CA LEU A 62 1.55 6.65 1.12
C LEU A 62 1.86 6.52 2.61
N VAL A 63 3.12 6.28 2.99
CA VAL A 63 3.54 6.18 4.40
C VAL A 63 3.39 7.52 5.12
N ASP A 64 3.76 8.62 4.47
CA ASP A 64 3.58 9.97 5.01
C ASP A 64 2.09 10.30 5.20
N THR A 65 1.27 10.00 4.18
CA THR A 65 -0.18 10.22 4.22
C THR A 65 -0.84 9.40 5.34
N TRP A 66 -0.42 8.14 5.50
CA TRP A 66 -0.88 7.27 6.58
C TRP A 66 -0.52 7.85 7.95
N THR A 67 0.73 8.25 8.14
CA THR A 67 1.22 8.83 9.40
C THR A 67 0.45 10.10 9.78
N LEU A 68 0.15 10.96 8.80
CA LEU A 68 -0.55 12.22 9.04
C LEU A 68 -2.05 12.05 9.27
N LEU A 69 -2.72 11.24 8.45
CA LEU A 69 -4.18 11.21 8.40
C LEU A 69 -4.82 10.03 9.13
N ALA A 70 -4.08 8.94 9.32
CA ALA A 70 -4.60 7.71 9.91
C ALA A 70 -3.56 7.00 10.80
N PRO A 71 -2.91 7.69 11.76
CA PRO A 71 -1.81 7.12 12.54
C PRO A 71 -2.21 5.88 13.34
N GLN A 72 -3.50 5.74 13.68
CA GLN A 72 -4.07 4.62 14.42
C GLN A 72 -4.45 3.42 13.53
N THR A 73 -4.47 3.59 12.21
CA THR A 73 -4.72 2.48 11.29
C THR A 73 -3.52 1.55 11.31
N SER A 74 -3.77 0.25 11.42
CA SER A 74 -2.71 -0.75 11.43
C SER A 74 -2.11 -0.97 10.05
N GLY A 75 -0.84 -1.38 9.99
CA GLY A 75 -0.22 -1.76 8.72
C GLY A 75 -0.95 -2.92 8.04
N ALA A 76 -1.55 -3.84 8.81
CA ALA A 76 -2.38 -4.92 8.27
C ALA A 76 -3.61 -4.41 7.50
N GLU A 77 -4.27 -3.35 7.98
CA GLU A 77 -5.39 -2.72 7.27
C GLU A 77 -4.92 -2.05 5.97
N ILE A 78 -3.79 -1.35 6.01
CA ILE A 78 -3.19 -0.74 4.81
C ILE A 78 -2.79 -1.82 3.79
N GLY A 79 -2.17 -2.92 4.24
CA GLY A 79 -1.77 -4.04 3.39
C GLY A 79 -2.96 -4.76 2.76
N ALA A 80 -4.05 -4.97 3.52
CA ALA A 80 -5.27 -5.54 2.97
C ALA A 80 -5.92 -4.63 1.92
N ALA A 81 -5.94 -3.32 2.16
CA ALA A 81 -6.44 -2.34 1.20
C ALA A 81 -5.56 -2.31 -0.07
N LEU A 82 -4.24 -2.42 0.07
CA LEU A 82 -3.31 -2.51 -1.05
C LEU A 82 -3.56 -3.76 -1.92
N ILE A 83 -3.77 -4.93 -1.31
CA ILE A 83 -4.15 -6.14 -2.03
C ILE A 83 -5.42 -5.90 -2.83
N ALA A 84 -6.45 -5.33 -2.19
CA ALA A 84 -7.71 -5.04 -2.86
C ALA A 84 -7.50 -4.08 -4.05
N ALA A 85 -6.72 -3.02 -3.89
CA ALA A 85 -6.39 -2.08 -4.95
C ALA A 85 -5.69 -2.76 -6.13
N GLY A 86 -4.64 -3.54 -5.88
CA GLY A 86 -3.92 -4.26 -6.93
C GLY A 86 -4.80 -5.26 -7.69
N VAL A 87 -5.67 -5.99 -6.97
CA VAL A 87 -6.65 -6.89 -7.60
C VAL A 87 -7.64 -6.12 -8.48
N GLN A 88 -8.14 -4.98 -8.02
CA GLN A 88 -9.09 -4.17 -8.77
C GLN A 88 -8.47 -3.54 -10.02
N ALA A 89 -7.24 -3.03 -9.93
CA ALA A 89 -6.51 -2.47 -11.07
C ALA A 89 -6.42 -3.49 -12.23
N ARG A 90 -6.01 -4.72 -11.92
CA ARG A 90 -5.90 -5.80 -12.92
C ARG A 90 -7.24 -6.20 -13.53
N ARG A 91 -8.31 -6.21 -12.72
CA ARG A 91 -9.66 -6.52 -13.22
C ARG A 91 -10.12 -5.46 -14.21
N ARG A 92 -9.77 -4.20 -13.97
CA ARG A 92 -10.06 -3.08 -14.87
C ARG A 92 -9.31 -3.19 -16.20
N ASP A 93 -8.05 -3.62 -16.16
CA ASP A 93 -7.21 -3.76 -17.35
C ASP A 93 -7.48 -5.03 -18.16
N ARG A 94 -8.23 -5.98 -17.58
CA ARG A 94 -8.66 -7.17 -18.30
C ARG A 94 -9.82 -6.79 -19.22
N PRO A 95 -9.67 -6.86 -20.56
CA PRO A 95 -10.81 -6.67 -21.45
C PRO A 95 -11.87 -7.72 -21.10
N ALA A 96 -13.13 -7.28 -20.96
CA ALA A 96 -14.24 -8.18 -20.78
C ALA A 96 -14.21 -9.19 -21.94
N ALA A 97 -13.93 -10.45 -21.64
CA ALA A 97 -13.98 -11.52 -22.62
C ALA A 97 -15.39 -11.50 -23.25
N ARG A 98 -15.47 -11.06 -24.50
CA ARG A 98 -16.64 -11.17 -25.34
C ARG A 98 -16.55 -12.46 -26.14
#